data_AF-A0A1E7FHJ9-F1
#
_entry.id   AF-A0A1E7FHJ9-F1
#
_cell.length_a   1.000
_cell.length_b   1.000
_cell.length_c   1.000
_cell.angle_alpha   90.00
_cell.angle_beta   90.00
_cell.angle_gamma   90.00
#
_symmetry.space_group_name_H-M   'P 1'
#
loop_
_entity.id
_entity.type
_entity.pdbx_description
1 polymer ?
#
loop_
_entity_poly.entity_id
_entity_poly.type
_entity_poly.pdbx_seq_one_letter_code
_entity_poly.pdbx_strand_id
1 'polypeptide(L)'
;MVRNDGKPESLIKLVALKSLFSRQLPKMPRTYIARLVFDRRHTSLVILNPDPVTKDTDEEVIGSICYRAFPEMRFAEIAFCAVNASHQVKGYGTKLMNLVKKEGARTGIEYFITYADNYAIGYFKKQGFTKTISMPKGRFQGLIKDYDGGTMMECYVHPSIDFTRIPEMLAAQRKFIASRIRLKAQSHKVVYDPLPKNWIPHLEGVSRANESAARALAVPGMVEAGWTISDLMATTGQGKDLDRAKNALKSELLGMIVKLEEQQFSWPFREPVDTTEVKDYLTIIKEPIDLLTIDKRVRKGDHYKSRNMLYADLMLMVNNCKLYNEEASTYVQCAQNLETYLKALFAPR
;
A
#
# COMPACT_ATOMS: atom_id res chain seq x y z
N MET A 1 -1.13 21.49 -22.12
CA MET A 1 -0.37 20.44 -22.84
C MET A 1 0.84 21.08 -23.47
N VAL A 2 2.02 20.47 -23.36
CA VAL A 2 3.28 20.96 -23.92
C VAL A 2 3.90 19.86 -24.77
N ARG A 3 4.35 20.21 -25.97
CA ARG A 3 5.01 19.32 -26.94
C ARG A 3 6.16 20.06 -27.60
N ASN A 4 7.12 19.33 -28.18
CA ASN A 4 8.17 19.97 -28.98
C ASN A 4 7.63 20.36 -30.36
N ASP A 5 7.07 21.57 -30.46
CA ASP A 5 6.62 22.20 -31.71
C ASP A 5 7.64 23.20 -32.27
N GLY A 6 8.85 23.27 -31.69
CA GLY A 6 9.90 24.21 -32.07
C GLY A 6 9.69 25.65 -31.63
N LYS A 7 8.57 25.98 -30.97
CA LYS A 7 8.31 27.35 -30.50
C LYS A 7 9.11 27.66 -29.22
N PRO A 8 9.66 28.88 -29.07
CA PRO A 8 10.41 29.28 -27.87
C PRO A 8 9.66 29.01 -26.56
N GLU A 9 8.38 29.38 -26.47
CA GLU A 9 7.55 29.19 -25.27
C GLU A 9 7.40 27.71 -24.87
N SER A 10 7.22 26.83 -25.85
CA SER A 10 7.14 25.38 -25.61
C SER A 10 8.49 24.85 -25.14
N LEU A 11 9.58 25.29 -25.76
CA LEU A 11 10.93 24.84 -25.42
C LEU A 11 11.34 25.26 -24.01
N ILE A 12 11.03 26.49 -23.58
CA ILE A 12 11.26 26.96 -22.20
C ILE A 12 10.58 26.02 -21.20
N LYS A 13 9.31 25.71 -21.43
CA LYS A 13 8.55 24.78 -20.57
C LYS A 13 9.16 23.39 -20.60
N LEU A 14 9.56 22.86 -21.76
CA LEU A 14 10.20 21.55 -21.86
C LEU A 14 11.54 21.49 -21.12
N VAL A 15 12.32 22.58 -21.11
CA VAL A 15 13.54 22.69 -20.29
C VAL A 15 13.20 22.57 -18.81
N ALA A 16 12.20 23.32 -18.33
CA ALA A 16 11.75 23.24 -16.95
C ALA A 16 11.21 21.84 -16.59
N LEU A 17 10.49 21.18 -17.50
CA LEU A 17 10.03 19.80 -17.32
C LEU A 17 11.22 18.81 -17.23
N LYS A 18 12.22 18.95 -18.10
CA LYS A 18 13.44 18.13 -18.05
C LYS A 18 14.17 18.33 -16.71
N SER A 19 14.23 19.56 -16.21
CA SER A 19 14.80 19.87 -14.89
C SER A 19 14.00 19.24 -13.75
N LEU A 20 12.67 19.34 -13.77
CA LEU A 20 11.77 18.67 -12.81
C LEU A 20 12.02 17.17 -12.77
N PHE A 21 11.91 16.48 -13.91
CA PHE A 21 12.08 15.02 -13.96
C PHE A 21 13.49 14.61 -13.54
N SER A 22 14.53 15.35 -13.93
CA SER A 22 15.91 15.05 -13.53
C SER A 22 16.12 15.16 -12.01
N ARG A 23 15.42 16.06 -11.33
CA ARG A 23 15.48 16.19 -9.86
C ARG A 23 14.67 15.11 -9.15
N GLN A 24 13.48 14.79 -9.66
CA GLN A 24 12.54 13.89 -8.99
C GLN A 24 12.79 12.40 -9.31
N LEU A 25 13.52 12.09 -10.38
CA LEU A 25 13.84 10.73 -10.82
C LEU A 25 15.36 10.52 -10.88
N PRO A 26 16.08 10.49 -9.75
CA PRO A 26 17.54 10.46 -9.72
C PRO A 26 18.16 9.19 -10.32
N LYS A 27 17.40 8.09 -10.36
CA LYS A 27 17.83 6.83 -11.00
C LYS A 27 17.75 6.85 -12.53
N MET A 28 17.08 7.85 -13.12
CA MET A 28 16.92 7.98 -14.56
C MET A 28 18.04 8.87 -15.14
N PRO A 29 18.78 8.43 -16.16
CA PRO A 29 19.84 9.23 -16.75
C PRO A 29 19.30 10.57 -17.31
N ARG A 30 19.98 11.68 -16.99
CA ARG A 30 19.55 13.02 -17.45
C ARG A 30 19.47 13.14 -18.97
N THR A 31 20.38 12.48 -19.69
CA THR A 31 20.38 12.42 -21.16
C THR A 31 19.18 11.65 -21.69
N TYR A 32 18.77 10.59 -21.00
CA TYR A 32 17.58 9.82 -21.32
C TYR A 32 16.31 10.64 -21.14
N ILE A 33 16.18 11.33 -19.99
CA ILE A 33 15.06 12.24 -19.71
C ILE A 33 14.96 13.32 -20.79
N ALA A 34 16.06 14.02 -21.07
CA ALA A 34 16.09 15.07 -22.09
C ALA A 34 15.64 14.52 -23.45
N ARG A 35 16.17 13.37 -23.88
CA ARG A 35 15.82 12.77 -25.16
C ARG A 35 14.31 12.53 -25.31
N LEU A 36 13.61 12.07 -24.27
CA LEU A 36 12.17 11.81 -24.36
C LEU A 36 11.31 13.05 -24.17
N VAL A 37 11.68 13.93 -23.24
CA VAL A 37 10.95 15.19 -23.02
C VAL A 37 10.95 16.05 -24.28
N PHE A 38 12.06 16.06 -25.03
CA PHE A 38 12.17 16.80 -26.30
C PHE A 38 11.79 15.98 -27.55
N ASP A 39 11.42 14.70 -27.44
CA ASP A 39 10.97 13.90 -28.58
C ASP A 39 9.59 14.38 -29.04
N ARG A 40 9.43 14.66 -30.34
CA ARG A 40 8.18 15.18 -30.92
C ARG A 40 6.99 14.23 -30.79
N ARG A 41 7.23 12.95 -30.52
CA ARG A 41 6.19 11.92 -30.29
C ARG A 41 5.72 11.89 -28.84
N HIS A 42 6.42 12.55 -27.93
CA HIS A 42 6.02 12.65 -26.54
C HIS A 42 5.27 13.95 -26.29
N THR A 43 4.31 13.89 -25.38
CA THR A 43 3.53 15.03 -24.95
C THR A 43 3.49 15.07 -23.43
N SER A 44 3.58 16.28 -22.88
CA SER A 44 3.57 16.50 -21.44
C SER A 44 2.33 17.27 -21.01
N LEU A 45 1.57 16.70 -20.07
CA LEU A 45 0.59 17.46 -19.30
C LEU A 45 1.30 18.10 -18.12
N VAL A 46 1.13 19.40 -17.94
CA VAL A 46 1.81 20.20 -16.91
C VAL A 46 0.79 20.97 -16.09
N ILE A 47 1.01 21.04 -14.77
CA ILE A 47 0.37 22.00 -13.89
C ILE A 47 1.38 23.11 -13.64
N LEU A 48 0.97 24.34 -13.92
CA LEU A 48 1.76 25.55 -13.72
C LEU A 48 1.28 26.31 -12.49
N ASN A 49 2.22 26.96 -11.80
CA ASN A 49 1.95 27.93 -10.75
C ASN A 49 1.43 29.21 -11.41
N PRO A 50 0.25 29.73 -11.01
CA PRO A 50 -0.27 30.97 -11.58
C PRO A 50 0.49 32.23 -11.15
N ASP A 51 1.39 32.13 -10.16
CA ASP A 51 2.15 33.27 -9.66
C ASP A 51 3.06 33.87 -10.75
N PRO A 52 2.84 35.15 -11.15
CA PRO A 52 3.65 35.83 -12.16
C PRO A 52 5.15 35.89 -11.82
N VAL A 53 5.52 35.85 -10.55
CA VAL A 53 6.93 35.90 -10.11
C VAL A 53 7.68 34.63 -10.54
N THR A 54 6.98 33.50 -10.59
CA THR A 54 7.58 32.21 -10.96
C THR A 54 7.57 31.96 -12.47
N LYS A 55 6.95 32.85 -13.26
CA LYS A 55 6.76 32.65 -14.69
C LYS A 55 8.09 32.48 -15.44
N ASP A 56 8.14 31.52 -16.36
CA ASP A 56 9.31 31.17 -17.17
C ASP A 56 10.53 30.70 -16.34
N THR A 57 10.33 30.38 -15.06
CA THR A 57 11.33 29.75 -14.18
C THR A 57 11.02 28.27 -13.95
N ASP A 58 12.00 27.54 -13.42
CA ASP A 58 11.81 26.15 -12.96
C ASP A 58 10.73 26.01 -11.87
N GLU A 59 10.43 27.08 -11.13
CA GLU A 59 9.42 27.11 -10.08
C GLU A 59 7.99 27.29 -10.61
N GLU A 60 7.83 27.70 -11.87
CA GLU A 60 6.53 27.73 -12.54
C GLU A 60 5.92 26.31 -12.58
N VAL A 61 6.76 25.28 -12.73
CA VAL A 61 6.29 23.91 -12.91
C VAL A 61 6.03 23.24 -11.55
N ILE A 62 4.74 23.06 -11.24
CA ILE A 62 4.31 22.31 -10.04
C ILE A 62 4.50 20.81 -10.25
N GLY A 63 4.16 20.29 -11.43
CA GLY A 63 4.26 18.87 -11.72
C GLY A 63 3.85 18.53 -13.14
N SER A 64 4.25 17.36 -13.62
CA SER A 64 3.98 16.93 -14.99
C SER A 64 3.93 15.41 -15.16
N ILE A 65 3.17 14.98 -16.16
CA ILE A 65 3.19 13.63 -16.72
C ILE A 65 3.60 13.75 -18.20
N CYS A 66 4.70 13.10 -18.56
CA CYS A 66 5.17 12.95 -19.93
C CYS A 66 4.78 11.56 -20.44
N TYR A 67 4.07 11.50 -21.57
CA TYR A 67 3.61 10.25 -22.15
C TYR A 67 3.73 10.25 -23.69
N ARG A 68 3.74 9.05 -24.27
CA ARG A 68 3.69 8.82 -25.72
C ARG A 68 2.39 8.11 -26.06
N ALA A 69 1.59 8.71 -26.94
CA ALA A 69 0.34 8.11 -27.39
C ALA A 69 0.55 7.24 -28.64
N PHE A 70 -0.23 6.16 -28.74
CA PHE A 70 -0.36 5.28 -29.90
C PHE A 70 -1.83 5.22 -30.31
N PRO A 71 -2.33 6.24 -31.04
CA PRO A 71 -3.77 6.39 -31.30
C PRO A 71 -4.40 5.19 -32.01
N GLU A 72 -3.69 4.61 -32.98
CA GLU A 72 -4.14 3.42 -33.73
C GLU A 72 -4.33 2.21 -32.82
N MET A 73 -3.45 2.06 -31.82
CA MET A 73 -3.50 0.97 -30.84
C MET A 73 -4.33 1.32 -29.60
N ARG A 74 -4.87 2.55 -29.53
CA ARG A 74 -5.73 3.10 -28.47
C ARG A 74 -5.09 3.02 -27.08
N PHE A 75 -3.78 3.21 -26.97
CA PHE A 75 -3.08 3.27 -25.67
C PHE A 75 -2.01 4.36 -25.62
N ALA A 76 -1.54 4.69 -24.42
CA ALA A 76 -0.39 5.56 -24.18
C ALA A 76 0.59 4.96 -23.17
N GLU A 77 1.88 5.17 -23.42
CA GLU A 77 2.96 4.86 -22.48
C GLU A 77 3.29 6.12 -21.66
N ILE A 78 3.14 6.05 -20.33
CA ILE A 78 3.63 7.09 -19.43
C ILE A 78 5.13 6.88 -19.24
N ALA A 79 5.94 7.81 -19.75
CA ALA A 79 7.38 7.77 -19.63
C ALA A 79 7.84 8.36 -18.29
N PHE A 80 7.29 9.51 -17.90
CA PHE A 80 7.66 10.19 -16.65
C PHE A 80 6.43 10.75 -15.94
N CYS A 81 6.45 10.71 -14.61
CA CYS A 81 5.43 11.30 -13.76
C CYS A 81 6.12 11.86 -12.51
N ALA A 82 6.04 13.17 -12.30
CA ALA A 82 6.68 13.82 -11.16
C ALA A 82 5.93 15.07 -10.70
N VAL A 83 6.03 15.36 -9.41
CA VAL A 83 5.57 16.60 -8.78
C VAL A 83 6.75 17.19 -8.03
N ASN A 84 6.92 18.51 -8.12
CA ASN A 84 7.96 19.24 -7.40
C ASN A 84 7.83 18.97 -5.89
N ALA A 85 8.95 18.72 -5.20
CA ALA A 85 9.00 18.32 -3.79
C ALA A 85 8.21 19.29 -2.87
N SER A 86 8.32 20.60 -3.11
CA SER A 86 7.60 21.64 -2.34
C SER A 86 6.06 21.58 -2.50
N HIS A 87 5.58 20.82 -3.49
CA HIS A 87 4.17 20.67 -3.84
C HIS A 87 3.67 19.23 -3.67
N GLN A 88 4.50 18.30 -3.20
CA GLN A 88 4.06 16.94 -2.92
C GLN A 88 3.04 16.90 -1.77
N VAL A 89 2.25 15.83 -1.71
CA VAL A 89 1.20 15.61 -0.68
C VAL A 89 0.02 16.61 -0.72
N LYS A 90 0.03 17.60 -1.63
CA LYS A 90 -1.09 18.55 -1.85
C LYS A 90 -2.16 18.08 -2.85
N GLY A 91 -2.10 16.82 -3.28
CA GLY A 91 -3.07 16.23 -4.23
C GLY A 91 -2.78 16.47 -5.73
N TYR A 92 -1.72 17.20 -6.08
CA TYR A 92 -1.39 17.50 -7.48
C TYR A 92 -1.11 16.27 -8.34
N GLY A 93 -0.53 15.20 -7.78
CA GLY A 93 -0.32 13.94 -8.51
C GLY A 93 -1.64 13.32 -8.99
N THR A 94 -2.62 13.20 -8.09
CA THR A 94 -3.96 12.71 -8.45
C THR A 94 -4.63 13.64 -9.46
N LYS A 95 -4.51 14.96 -9.30
CA LYS A 95 -5.06 15.93 -10.25
C LYS A 95 -4.44 15.79 -11.64
N LEU A 96 -3.11 15.65 -11.74
CA LEU A 96 -2.39 15.39 -13.00
C LEU A 96 -2.93 14.14 -13.68
N MET A 97 -3.02 13.03 -12.95
CA MET A 97 -3.47 11.76 -13.51
C MET A 97 -4.93 11.83 -13.99
N ASN A 98 -5.82 12.46 -13.22
CA ASN A 98 -7.21 12.65 -13.63
C ASN A 98 -7.32 13.47 -14.92
N LEU A 99 -6.51 14.53 -15.05
CA LEU A 99 -6.46 15.34 -16.27
C LEU A 99 -5.89 14.55 -17.45
N VAL A 100 -4.85 13.74 -17.25
CA VAL A 100 -4.29 12.86 -18.29
C VAL A 100 -5.31 11.83 -18.75
N LYS A 101 -6.04 11.20 -17.83
CA LYS A 101 -7.10 10.25 -18.17
C LYS A 101 -8.26 10.89 -18.92
N LYS A 102 -8.70 12.08 -18.50
CA LYS A 102 -9.73 12.86 -19.20
C LYS A 102 -9.30 13.18 -20.63
N GLU A 103 -8.06 13.61 -20.81
CA GLU A 103 -7.51 13.91 -22.14
C GLU A 103 -7.32 12.64 -22.97
N GLY A 104 -6.89 11.54 -22.36
CA GLY A 104 -6.80 10.24 -23.00
C GLY A 104 -8.16 9.75 -23.51
N ALA A 105 -9.18 9.79 -22.66
CA ALA A 105 -10.55 9.42 -23.04
C ALA A 105 -11.07 10.29 -24.20
N ARG A 106 -10.83 11.61 -24.13
CA ARG A 106 -11.21 12.57 -25.21
C ARG A 106 -10.52 12.25 -26.54
N THR A 107 -9.31 11.71 -26.51
CA THR A 107 -8.50 11.40 -27.70
C THR A 107 -8.60 9.93 -28.13
N GLY A 108 -9.47 9.14 -27.50
CA GLY A 108 -9.70 7.72 -27.86
C GLY A 108 -8.68 6.74 -27.28
N ILE A 109 -7.86 7.17 -26.31
CA ILE A 109 -6.97 6.29 -25.54
C ILE A 109 -7.80 5.53 -24.50
N GLU A 110 -7.71 4.21 -24.53
CA GLU A 110 -8.37 3.30 -23.60
C GLU A 110 -7.43 2.84 -22.47
N TYR A 111 -6.13 2.72 -22.75
CA TYR A 111 -5.16 2.16 -21.81
C TYR A 111 -3.98 3.10 -21.60
N PHE A 112 -3.56 3.26 -20.36
CA PHE A 112 -2.24 3.77 -20.02
C PHE A 112 -1.38 2.64 -19.48
N ILE A 113 -0.18 2.49 -20.05
CA ILE A 113 0.87 1.59 -19.54
C ILE A 113 2.00 2.44 -18.96
N THR A 114 2.61 1.97 -17.90
CA THR A 114 3.80 2.59 -17.30
C THR A 114 4.73 1.53 -16.73
N TYR A 115 6.02 1.82 -16.70
CA TYR A 115 6.97 1.10 -15.87
C TYR A 115 7.18 1.88 -14.57
N ALA A 116 6.62 1.37 -13.48
CA ALA A 116 6.69 1.99 -12.17
C ALA A 116 7.91 1.49 -11.39
N ASP A 117 8.68 2.41 -10.81
CA ASP A 117 9.64 2.04 -9.77
C ASP A 117 8.93 1.57 -8.49
N ASN A 118 9.66 0.88 -7.60
CA ASN A 118 9.11 0.32 -6.36
C ASN A 118 8.47 1.37 -5.44
N TYR A 119 8.95 2.62 -5.46
CA TYR A 119 8.41 3.70 -4.63
C TYR A 119 7.11 4.28 -5.21
N ALA A 120 6.93 4.20 -6.52
CA ALA A 120 5.78 4.73 -7.25
C ALA A 120 4.63 3.73 -7.39
N ILE A 121 4.83 2.42 -7.17
CA ILE A 121 3.76 1.40 -7.27
C ILE A 121 2.53 1.79 -6.43
N GLY A 122 2.75 2.27 -5.20
CA GLY A 122 1.65 2.70 -4.32
C GLY A 122 0.86 3.89 -4.88
N TYR A 123 1.55 4.84 -5.52
CA TYR A 123 0.90 5.95 -6.22
C TYR A 123 0.07 5.44 -7.41
N PHE A 124 0.67 4.66 -8.31
CA PHE A 124 -0.02 4.15 -9.49
C PHE A 124 -1.22 3.27 -9.14
N LYS A 125 -1.10 2.43 -8.10
CA LYS A 125 -2.24 1.64 -7.57
C LYS A 125 -3.39 2.52 -7.09
N LYS A 126 -3.09 3.62 -6.36
CA LYS A 126 -4.12 4.61 -5.96
C LYS A 126 -4.76 5.30 -7.16
N GLN A 127 -4.01 5.44 -8.26
CA GLN A 127 -4.52 5.95 -9.53
C GLN A 127 -5.25 4.90 -10.36
N GLY A 128 -5.51 3.70 -9.86
CA GLY A 128 -6.23 2.65 -10.59
C GLY A 128 -5.38 1.89 -11.62
N PHE A 129 -4.05 1.90 -11.46
CA PHE A 129 -3.19 0.98 -12.19
C PHE A 129 -3.09 -0.37 -11.47
N THR A 130 -2.98 -1.44 -12.25
CA THR A 130 -2.79 -2.82 -11.78
C THR A 130 -1.54 -3.43 -12.41
N LYS A 131 -0.96 -4.45 -11.76
CA LYS A 131 0.14 -5.25 -12.34
C LYS A 131 -0.36 -6.25 -13.39
N THR A 132 -1.67 -6.55 -13.38
CA THR A 132 -2.28 -7.46 -14.34
C THR A 132 -2.58 -6.72 -15.64
N ILE A 133 -1.85 -7.05 -16.70
CA ILE A 133 -2.03 -6.44 -18.02
C ILE A 133 -3.17 -7.16 -18.73
N SER A 134 -4.30 -6.48 -18.90
CA SER A 134 -5.49 -7.01 -19.59
C SER A 134 -5.51 -6.68 -21.08
N MET A 135 -4.78 -5.63 -21.49
CA MET A 135 -4.63 -5.30 -22.90
C MET A 135 -3.92 -6.45 -23.66
N PRO A 136 -4.45 -6.90 -24.81
CA PRO A 136 -3.81 -7.90 -25.65
C PRO A 136 -2.36 -7.55 -26.00
N LYS A 137 -1.44 -8.50 -25.85
CA LYS A 137 0.01 -8.31 -26.10
C LYS A 137 0.32 -7.72 -27.47
N GLY A 138 -0.39 -8.18 -28.51
CA GLY A 138 -0.23 -7.67 -29.87
C GLY A 138 -0.49 -6.17 -30.03
N ARG A 139 -1.16 -5.50 -29.06
CA ARG A 139 -1.37 -4.06 -29.11
C ARG A 139 -0.17 -3.22 -28.70
N PHE A 140 0.72 -3.73 -27.85
CA PHE A 140 1.78 -2.93 -27.23
C PHE A 140 3.19 -3.54 -27.33
N GLN A 141 3.29 -4.84 -27.65
CA GLN A 141 4.56 -5.53 -27.74
C GLN A 141 5.45 -4.89 -28.83
N GLY A 142 6.68 -4.55 -28.46
CA GLY A 142 7.64 -3.86 -29.34
C GLY A 142 7.41 -2.35 -29.51
N LEU A 143 6.33 -1.78 -28.95
CA LEU A 143 6.05 -0.35 -29.02
C LEU A 143 6.48 0.41 -27.77
N ILE A 144 6.39 -0.25 -26.61
CA ILE A 144 6.82 0.27 -25.31
C ILE A 144 8.26 -0.14 -25.00
N LYS A 145 8.92 0.63 -24.14
CA LYS A 145 10.29 0.31 -23.73
C LYS A 145 10.30 -0.51 -22.46
N ASP A 146 11.17 -1.51 -22.42
CA ASP A 146 11.43 -2.25 -21.19
C ASP A 146 12.45 -1.50 -20.33
N TYR A 147 12.15 -1.39 -19.03
CA TYR A 147 13.02 -0.76 -18.05
C TYR A 147 13.43 -1.78 -17.00
N ASP A 148 14.72 -2.06 -16.92
CA ASP A 148 15.27 -2.95 -15.89
C ASP A 148 14.94 -2.41 -14.50
N GLY A 149 14.38 -3.29 -13.65
CA GLY A 149 13.97 -2.96 -12.29
C GLY A 149 12.65 -2.19 -12.16
N GLY A 150 11.93 -1.93 -13.25
CA GLY A 150 10.57 -1.38 -13.24
C GLY A 150 9.49 -2.46 -13.22
N THR A 151 8.38 -2.22 -12.52
CA THR A 151 7.18 -3.05 -12.61
C THR A 151 6.24 -2.48 -13.66
N MET A 152 5.95 -3.24 -14.72
CA MET A 152 4.92 -2.86 -15.69
C MET A 152 3.55 -2.80 -14.99
N MET A 153 2.82 -1.70 -15.21
CA MET A 153 1.47 -1.50 -14.70
C MET A 153 0.55 -0.91 -15.77
N GLU A 154 -0.73 -1.31 -15.75
CA GLU A 154 -1.76 -0.90 -16.69
C GLU A 154 -2.91 -0.20 -15.98
N CYS A 155 -3.47 0.85 -16.59
CA CYS A 155 -4.73 1.46 -16.20
C CYS A 155 -5.68 1.54 -17.39
N TYR A 156 -6.85 0.90 -17.25
CA TYR A 156 -7.96 1.08 -18.19
C TYR A 156 -8.73 2.37 -17.89
N VAL A 157 -9.05 3.11 -18.93
CA VAL A 157 -9.76 4.39 -18.91
C VAL A 157 -11.11 4.20 -19.58
N HIS A 158 -12.14 4.03 -18.76
CA HIS A 158 -13.50 3.84 -19.26
C HIS A 158 -14.03 5.16 -19.87
N PRO A 159 -14.60 5.14 -21.10
CA PRO A 159 -14.96 6.36 -21.83
C PRO A 159 -16.11 7.16 -21.20
N SER A 160 -16.97 6.52 -20.40
CA SER A 160 -18.09 7.20 -19.73
C SER A 160 -17.73 7.86 -18.39
N ILE A 161 -16.49 7.70 -17.90
CA ILE A 161 -16.08 8.22 -16.59
C ILE A 161 -15.42 9.58 -16.76
N ASP A 162 -15.98 10.62 -16.15
CA ASP A 162 -15.29 11.90 -15.98
C ASP A 162 -14.37 11.83 -14.75
N PHE A 163 -13.09 11.53 -15.00
CA PHE A 163 -12.07 11.44 -13.95
C PHE A 163 -11.85 12.74 -13.18
N THR A 164 -12.33 13.89 -13.67
CA THR A 164 -12.26 15.16 -12.93
C THR A 164 -13.38 15.34 -11.90
N ARG A 165 -14.42 14.50 -11.94
CA ARG A 165 -15.62 14.59 -11.09
C ARG A 165 -15.86 13.35 -10.23
N ILE A 166 -14.84 12.51 -10.05
CA ILE A 166 -14.93 11.27 -9.26
C ILE A 166 -15.53 11.50 -7.85
N PRO A 167 -15.13 12.52 -7.07
CA PRO A 167 -15.73 12.73 -5.74
C PRO A 167 -17.24 12.99 -5.79
N GLU A 168 -17.70 13.81 -6.74
CA GLU A 168 -19.11 14.11 -6.94
C GLU A 168 -19.90 12.87 -7.39
N MET A 169 -19.35 12.12 -8.36
CA MET A 169 -19.96 10.88 -8.86
C MET A 169 -20.12 9.85 -7.74
N LEU A 170 -19.08 9.64 -6.92
CA LEU A 170 -19.11 8.71 -5.79
C LEU A 170 -20.09 9.19 -4.71
N ALA A 171 -20.15 10.49 -4.43
CA ALA A 171 -21.12 11.04 -3.48
C ALA A 171 -22.57 10.83 -3.95
N ALA A 172 -22.84 11.08 -5.24
CA ALA A 172 -24.14 10.84 -5.84
C ALA A 172 -24.52 9.34 -5.82
N GLN A 173 -23.60 8.45 -6.18
CA GLN A 173 -23.81 7.00 -6.11
C GLN A 173 -24.07 6.52 -4.69
N ARG A 174 -23.29 6.96 -3.70
CA ARG A 174 -23.51 6.64 -2.28
C ARG A 174 -24.86 7.12 -1.80
N LYS A 175 -25.26 8.35 -2.15
CA LYS A 175 -26.57 8.91 -1.82
C LYS A 175 -27.71 8.10 -2.42
N PHE A 176 -27.56 7.68 -3.69
CA PHE A 176 -28.54 6.83 -4.38
C PHE A 176 -28.66 5.46 -3.72
N ILE A 177 -27.55 4.79 -3.44
CA ILE A 177 -27.56 3.48 -2.77
C ILE A 177 -28.18 3.62 -1.36
N ALA A 178 -27.78 4.65 -0.61
CA ALA A 178 -28.33 4.90 0.72
C ALA A 178 -29.84 5.18 0.67
N SER A 179 -30.35 5.91 -0.33
CA SER A 179 -31.79 6.13 -0.46
C SER A 179 -32.54 4.83 -0.78
N ARG A 180 -31.98 3.95 -1.62
CA ARG A 180 -32.54 2.62 -1.88
C ARG A 180 -32.53 1.73 -0.64
N ILE A 181 -31.45 1.74 0.13
CA ILE A 181 -31.37 1.01 1.41
C ILE A 181 -32.46 1.50 2.35
N ARG A 182 -32.67 2.81 2.48
CA ARG A 182 -33.71 3.41 3.35
C ARG A 182 -35.15 3.03 2.95
N LEU A 183 -35.41 2.62 1.71
CA LEU A 183 -36.74 2.14 1.32
C LEU A 183 -37.07 0.77 1.94
N LYS A 184 -36.07 -0.07 2.18
CA LYS A 184 -36.24 -1.43 2.71
C LYS A 184 -35.83 -1.57 4.17
N ALA A 185 -34.74 -0.91 4.57
CA ALA A 185 -34.17 -1.04 5.90
C ALA A 185 -34.96 -0.21 6.93
N GLN A 186 -35.26 -0.81 8.08
CA GLN A 186 -35.88 -0.13 9.21
C GLN A 186 -34.86 0.51 10.17
N SER A 187 -33.57 0.24 9.98
CA SER A 187 -32.49 0.66 10.89
C SER A 187 -32.34 2.16 11.12
N HIS A 188 -32.84 2.99 10.21
CA HIS A 188 -32.83 4.46 10.33
C HIS A 188 -34.14 5.03 10.89
N LYS A 189 -35.17 4.18 11.07
CA LYS A 189 -36.51 4.53 11.57
C LYS A 189 -36.73 4.02 12.98
N VAL A 190 -36.17 2.86 13.30
CA VAL A 190 -36.30 2.22 14.60
C VAL A 190 -35.01 2.42 15.38
N VAL A 191 -35.13 3.08 16.53
CA VAL A 191 -34.07 3.19 17.53
C VAL A 191 -34.58 2.46 18.75
N TYR A 192 -33.90 1.37 19.14
CA TYR A 192 -34.24 0.61 20.34
C TYR A 192 -33.55 1.25 21.55
N ASP A 193 -34.24 1.23 22.69
CA ASP A 193 -33.67 1.67 23.95
C ASP A 193 -32.43 0.84 24.32
N PRO A 194 -31.46 1.44 25.04
CA PRO A 194 -30.31 0.70 25.52
C PRO A 194 -30.76 -0.45 26.43
N LEU A 195 -30.10 -1.59 26.31
CA LEU A 195 -30.35 -2.72 27.20
C LEU A 195 -30.02 -2.33 28.65
N PRO A 196 -30.86 -2.69 29.64
CA PRO A 196 -30.55 -2.50 31.05
C PRO A 196 -29.22 -3.16 31.44
N LYS A 197 -28.51 -2.59 32.43
CA LYS A 197 -27.20 -3.12 32.90
C LYS A 197 -27.25 -4.59 33.32
N ASN A 198 -28.37 -5.03 33.89
CA ASN A 198 -28.60 -6.41 34.34
C ASN A 198 -29.57 -7.15 33.40
N TRP A 199 -29.55 -6.83 32.10
CA TRP A 199 -30.43 -7.48 31.14
C TRP A 199 -30.06 -8.96 30.98
N ILE A 200 -31.04 -9.81 31.31
CA ILE A 200 -30.96 -11.26 31.15
C ILE A 200 -32.20 -11.65 30.35
N PRO A 201 -32.05 -12.19 29.13
CA PRO A 201 -33.20 -12.66 28.37
C PRO A 201 -33.75 -13.94 28.99
N HIS A 202 -35.06 -14.09 28.92
CA HIS A 202 -35.72 -15.34 29.28
C HIS A 202 -35.47 -16.38 28.17
N LEU A 203 -34.68 -17.41 28.46
CA LEU A 203 -34.29 -18.46 27.50
C LEU A 203 -34.81 -19.82 27.97
N GLU A 204 -36.12 -20.02 27.92
CA GLU A 204 -36.73 -21.32 28.23
C GLU A 204 -36.51 -22.34 27.10
N GLY A 205 -36.13 -23.57 27.47
CA GLY A 205 -36.02 -24.69 26.54
C GLY A 205 -34.85 -24.64 25.55
N VAL A 206 -33.92 -23.68 25.70
CA VAL A 206 -32.76 -23.53 24.80
C VAL A 206 -31.60 -24.42 25.27
N SER A 207 -31.02 -25.20 24.37
CA SER A 207 -29.83 -26.00 24.67
C SER A 207 -28.60 -25.11 24.90
N ARG A 208 -27.64 -25.56 25.72
CA ARG A 208 -26.37 -24.85 25.93
C ARG A 208 -25.61 -24.54 24.62
N ALA A 209 -25.78 -25.38 23.60
CA ALA A 209 -25.15 -25.17 22.30
C ALA A 209 -25.71 -23.94 21.56
N ASN A 210 -26.98 -23.58 21.81
CA ASN A 210 -27.69 -22.50 21.13
C ASN A 210 -27.88 -21.26 22.02
N GLU A 211 -27.49 -21.34 23.29
CA GLU A 211 -27.71 -20.30 24.31
C GLU A 211 -27.17 -18.93 23.88
N SER A 212 -25.97 -18.88 23.28
CA SER A 212 -25.38 -17.63 22.79
C SER A 212 -26.14 -17.04 21.61
N ALA A 213 -26.58 -17.86 20.66
CA ALA A 213 -27.38 -17.42 19.51
C ALA A 213 -28.78 -16.98 19.95
N ALA A 214 -29.40 -17.72 20.87
CA ALA A 214 -30.70 -17.37 21.43
C ALA A 214 -30.65 -16.07 22.25
N ARG A 215 -29.60 -15.86 23.04
CA ARG A 215 -29.36 -14.60 23.74
C ARG A 215 -29.23 -13.42 22.76
N ALA A 216 -28.55 -13.62 21.62
CA ALA A 216 -28.44 -12.60 20.59
C ALA A 216 -29.79 -12.31 19.91
N LEU A 217 -30.61 -13.33 19.61
CA LEU A 217 -31.96 -13.12 19.06
C LEU A 217 -32.91 -12.42 20.03
N ALA A 218 -32.72 -12.59 21.34
CA ALA A 218 -33.53 -11.92 22.34
C ALA A 218 -33.27 -10.40 22.42
N VAL A 219 -32.20 -9.89 21.78
CA VAL A 219 -31.97 -8.45 21.67
C VAL A 219 -33.04 -7.83 20.74
N PRO A 220 -33.73 -6.75 21.17
CA PRO A 220 -34.73 -6.08 20.35
C PRO A 220 -34.21 -5.75 18.94
N GLY A 221 -35.03 -6.04 17.94
CA GLY A 221 -34.71 -5.79 16.52
C GLY A 221 -33.92 -6.88 15.80
N MET A 222 -33.37 -7.87 16.50
CA MET A 222 -32.60 -8.94 15.84
C MET A 222 -33.47 -9.88 15.01
N VAL A 223 -34.59 -10.35 15.58
CA VAL A 223 -35.58 -11.17 14.85
C VAL A 223 -36.26 -10.36 13.74
N GLU A 224 -36.60 -9.10 14.01
CA GLU A 224 -37.21 -8.18 13.02
C GLU A 224 -36.28 -7.88 11.83
N ALA A 225 -34.96 -7.84 12.08
CA ALA A 225 -33.95 -7.73 11.04
C ALA A 225 -33.72 -9.04 10.26
N GLY A 226 -34.45 -10.12 10.59
CA GLY A 226 -34.44 -11.39 9.87
C GLY A 226 -33.32 -12.34 10.27
N TRP A 227 -32.65 -12.12 11.41
CA TRP A 227 -31.63 -13.03 11.91
C TRP A 227 -32.24 -14.34 12.42
N THR A 228 -31.62 -15.46 12.07
CA THR A 228 -31.99 -16.78 12.60
C THR A 228 -30.92 -17.34 13.54
N ILE A 229 -31.28 -18.38 14.29
CA ILE A 229 -30.32 -19.13 15.11
C ILE A 229 -29.18 -19.67 14.23
N SER A 230 -29.50 -20.20 13.05
CA SER A 230 -28.52 -20.74 12.11
C SER A 230 -27.51 -19.68 11.65
N ASP A 231 -27.98 -18.46 11.33
CA ASP A 231 -27.10 -17.36 10.90
C ASP A 231 -26.12 -16.95 12.02
N LEU A 232 -26.62 -16.88 13.25
CA LEU A 232 -25.82 -16.51 14.42
C LEU A 232 -24.85 -17.62 14.87
N MET A 233 -25.21 -18.88 14.64
CA MET A 233 -24.32 -20.01 14.87
C MET A 233 -23.20 -20.09 13.82
N ALA A 234 -23.50 -19.76 12.56
CA ALA A 234 -22.50 -19.71 11.50
C ALA A 234 -21.45 -18.62 11.76
N THR A 235 -21.85 -17.46 12.30
CA THR A 235 -20.90 -16.38 12.64
C THR A 235 -20.02 -16.73 13.85
N THR A 236 -20.56 -17.43 14.85
CA THR A 236 -19.78 -17.90 16.01
C THR A 236 -18.80 -19.01 15.67
N GLY A 237 -19.10 -19.87 14.67
CA GLY A 237 -18.16 -20.86 14.14
C GLY A 237 -16.89 -20.22 13.56
N GLN A 238 -17.06 -19.21 12.70
CA GLN A 238 -15.95 -18.47 12.09
C GLN A 238 -15.08 -17.74 13.12
N GLY A 239 -15.70 -17.14 14.15
CA GLY A 239 -14.98 -16.50 15.25
C GLY A 239 -14.11 -17.48 16.04
N LYS A 240 -14.65 -18.67 16.35
CA LYS A 240 -13.90 -19.73 17.04
C LYS A 240 -12.74 -20.27 16.20
N ASP A 241 -12.92 -20.38 14.88
CA ASP A 241 -11.85 -20.83 13.99
C ASP A 241 -10.72 -19.78 13.88
N LEU A 242 -11.06 -18.50 13.83
CA LEU A 242 -10.08 -17.40 13.84
C LEU A 242 -9.32 -17.34 15.17
N ASP A 243 -10.00 -17.48 16.31
CA ASP A 243 -9.37 -17.50 17.62
C ASP A 243 -8.51 -18.76 17.80
N ARG A 244 -8.94 -19.92 17.30
CA ARG A 244 -8.16 -21.16 17.30
C ARG A 244 -6.91 -21.01 16.44
N ALA A 245 -7.02 -20.43 15.24
CA ALA A 245 -5.87 -20.19 14.36
C ALA A 245 -4.88 -19.19 14.97
N LYS A 246 -5.39 -18.12 15.60
CA LYS A 246 -4.56 -17.13 16.30
C LYS A 246 -3.83 -17.74 17.50
N ASN A 247 -4.51 -18.58 18.28
CA ASN A 247 -3.91 -19.29 19.41
C ASN A 247 -2.89 -20.33 18.95
N ALA A 248 -3.18 -21.07 17.88
CA ALA A 248 -2.24 -22.03 17.29
C ALA A 248 -0.96 -21.35 16.79
N LEU A 249 -1.09 -20.24 16.05
CA LEU A 249 0.05 -19.45 15.61
C LEU A 249 0.84 -18.91 16.82
N LYS A 250 0.17 -18.36 17.83
CA LYS A 250 0.84 -17.88 19.05
C LYS A 250 1.65 -18.99 19.73
N SER A 251 1.08 -20.18 19.89
CA SER A 251 1.76 -21.35 20.47
C SER A 251 2.95 -21.80 19.61
N GLU A 252 2.81 -21.80 18.28
CA GLU A 252 3.90 -22.11 17.35
C GLU A 252 5.06 -21.12 17.50
N LEU A 253 4.78 -19.81 17.48
CA LEU A 253 5.79 -18.76 17.60
C LEU A 253 6.50 -18.82 18.96
N LEU A 254 5.77 -19.04 20.07
CA LEU A 254 6.40 -19.22 21.38
C LEU A 254 7.34 -20.44 21.40
N GLY A 255 6.91 -21.55 20.79
CA GLY A 255 7.77 -22.73 20.66
C GLY A 255 9.04 -22.47 19.86
N MET A 256 8.99 -21.59 18.85
CA MET A 256 10.19 -21.17 18.11
C MET A 256 11.12 -20.30 18.95
N ILE A 257 10.58 -19.37 19.74
CA ILE A 257 11.39 -18.53 20.64
C ILE A 257 12.12 -19.36 21.68
N VAL A 258 11.43 -20.29 22.34
CA VAL A 258 12.05 -21.20 23.33
C VAL A 258 13.22 -21.97 22.70
N LYS A 259 13.04 -22.54 21.52
CA LYS A 259 14.12 -23.26 20.80
C LYS A 259 15.29 -22.35 20.40
N LEU A 260 15.04 -21.07 20.16
CA LEU A 260 16.09 -20.10 19.86
C LEU A 260 16.88 -19.76 21.10
N GLU A 261 16.22 -19.53 22.23
CA GLU A 261 16.86 -19.24 23.53
C GLU A 261 17.71 -20.41 24.04
N GLU A 262 17.33 -21.65 23.71
CA GLU A 262 18.12 -22.86 24.02
C GLU A 262 19.45 -22.95 23.26
N GLN A 263 19.60 -22.24 22.13
CA GLN A 263 20.83 -22.29 21.35
C GLN A 263 21.98 -21.62 22.10
N GLN A 264 23.16 -22.24 22.09
CA GLN A 264 24.34 -21.72 22.79
C GLN A 264 24.79 -20.35 22.24
N PHE A 265 24.57 -20.07 20.95
CA PHE A 265 24.90 -18.80 20.32
C PHE A 265 23.83 -17.70 20.53
N SER A 266 22.76 -17.97 21.29
CA SER A 266 21.67 -17.00 21.49
C SER A 266 21.94 -15.96 22.57
N TRP A 267 22.92 -16.20 23.45
CA TRP A 267 23.16 -15.38 24.64
C TRP A 267 23.25 -13.86 24.41
N PRO A 268 23.83 -13.33 23.30
CA PRO A 268 23.90 -11.88 23.10
C PRO A 268 22.57 -11.24 22.75
N PHE A 269 21.57 -12.04 22.36
CA PHE A 269 20.30 -11.59 21.83
C PHE A 269 19.16 -11.72 22.84
N ARG A 270 19.42 -12.36 24.00
CA ARG A 270 18.38 -12.69 24.98
C ARG A 270 17.77 -11.45 25.62
N GLU A 271 18.61 -10.48 25.93
CA GLU A 271 18.24 -9.24 26.59
C GLU A 271 18.53 -8.02 25.69
N PRO A 272 17.81 -6.90 25.88
CA PRO A 272 18.14 -5.65 25.21
C PRO A 272 19.56 -5.18 25.53
N VAL A 273 20.21 -4.53 24.57
CA VAL A 273 21.51 -3.87 24.80
C VAL A 273 21.35 -2.75 25.82
N ASP A 274 22.20 -2.75 26.85
CA ASP A 274 22.23 -1.68 27.84
C ASP A 274 22.85 -0.40 27.25
N THR A 275 21.99 0.57 26.94
CA THR A 275 22.40 1.85 26.35
C THR A 275 23.08 2.80 27.33
N THR A 276 23.10 2.47 28.63
CA THR A 276 23.87 3.22 29.63
C THR A 276 25.35 2.86 29.56
N GLU A 277 25.66 1.60 29.25
CA GLU A 277 27.01 1.08 29.01
C GLU A 277 27.45 1.34 27.56
N VAL A 278 26.56 1.12 26.59
CA VAL A 278 26.82 1.24 25.16
C VAL A 278 26.16 2.50 24.58
N LYS A 279 26.76 3.66 24.85
CA LYS A 279 26.13 4.99 24.66
C LYS A 279 25.89 5.37 23.19
N ASP A 280 26.72 4.91 22.27
CA ASP A 280 26.61 5.17 20.84
C ASP A 280 25.69 4.19 20.10
N TYR A 281 25.21 3.13 20.77
CA TYR A 281 24.39 2.08 20.16
C TYR A 281 23.18 2.64 19.40
N LEU A 282 22.40 3.54 20.01
CA LEU A 282 21.21 4.13 19.38
C LEU A 282 21.54 5.19 18.30
N THR A 283 22.79 5.64 18.24
CA THR A 283 23.24 6.51 17.15
C THR A 283 23.48 5.73 15.86
N ILE A 284 23.85 4.46 15.98
CA ILE A 284 24.13 3.55 14.85
C ILE A 284 22.88 2.72 14.53
N ILE A 285 22.31 2.04 15.52
CA ILE A 285 21.15 1.16 15.38
C ILE A 285 19.85 1.94 15.55
N LYS A 286 19.04 1.98 14.49
CA LYS A 286 17.78 2.75 14.45
C LYS A 286 16.58 2.00 14.97
N GLU A 287 16.57 0.69 14.86
CA GLU A 287 15.46 -0.17 15.27
C GLU A 287 16.00 -1.28 16.19
N PRO A 288 16.30 -0.97 17.47
CA PRO A 288 16.81 -1.97 18.40
C PRO A 288 15.76 -3.05 18.68
N ILE A 289 16.22 -4.29 18.75
CA ILE A 289 15.36 -5.46 18.98
C ILE A 289 16.18 -6.59 19.62
N ASP A 290 15.49 -7.43 20.40
CA ASP A 290 16.03 -8.53 21.21
C ASP A 290 14.95 -9.61 21.43
N LEU A 291 15.35 -10.80 21.89
CA LEU A 291 14.45 -11.93 22.11
C LEU A 291 13.42 -11.67 23.21
N LEU A 292 13.76 -10.96 24.29
CA LEU A 292 12.80 -10.59 25.34
C LEU A 292 11.69 -9.68 24.79
N THR A 293 12.04 -8.70 23.95
CA THR A 293 11.08 -7.83 23.26
C THR A 293 10.19 -8.63 22.31
N ILE A 294 10.77 -9.55 21.56
CA ILE A 294 10.03 -10.44 20.65
C ILE A 294 9.09 -11.36 21.43
N ASP A 295 9.53 -12.01 22.52
CA ASP A 295 8.72 -12.87 23.38
C ASP A 295 7.50 -12.11 23.94
N LYS A 296 7.71 -10.90 24.47
CA LYS A 296 6.63 -10.03 24.96
C LYS A 296 5.59 -9.75 23.86
N ARG A 297 6.04 -9.45 22.62
CA ARG A 297 5.15 -9.22 21.47
C ARG A 297 4.38 -10.48 21.08
N VAL A 298 5.01 -11.66 21.09
CA VAL A 298 4.34 -12.95 20.82
C VAL A 298 3.31 -13.24 21.92
N ARG A 299 3.63 -13.06 23.20
CA ARG A 299 2.70 -13.27 24.33
C ARG A 299 1.51 -12.33 24.27
N LYS A 300 1.70 -11.08 23.89
CA LYS A 300 0.61 -10.10 23.69
C LYS A 300 -0.31 -10.50 22.53
N GLY A 301 0.24 -11.08 21.45
CA GLY A 301 -0.53 -11.72 20.37
C GLY A 301 -1.22 -10.77 19.40
N ASP A 302 -0.92 -9.47 19.45
CA ASP A 302 -1.46 -8.43 18.57
C ASP A 302 -0.51 -8.09 17.41
N HIS A 303 0.80 -8.32 17.56
CA HIS A 303 1.83 -7.92 16.62
C HIS A 303 2.03 -8.90 15.45
N TYR A 304 2.43 -10.14 15.74
CA TYR A 304 2.75 -11.12 14.69
C TYR A 304 1.49 -11.79 14.13
N LYS A 305 1.26 -11.63 12.82
CA LYS A 305 0.16 -12.27 12.07
C LYS A 305 0.60 -13.46 11.21
N SER A 306 1.90 -13.69 11.11
CA SER A 306 2.47 -14.81 10.37
C SER A 306 3.88 -15.11 10.87
N ARG A 307 4.38 -16.32 10.56
CA ARG A 307 5.77 -16.71 10.79
C ARG A 307 6.78 -15.77 10.13
N ASN A 308 6.45 -15.23 8.96
CA ASN A 308 7.34 -14.34 8.22
C ASN A 308 7.58 -13.01 8.95
N MET A 309 6.60 -12.52 9.72
CA MET A 309 6.80 -11.33 10.54
C MET A 309 7.79 -11.60 11.68
N LEU A 310 7.70 -12.78 12.32
CA LEU A 310 8.68 -13.18 13.33
C LEU A 310 10.08 -13.31 12.72
N TYR A 311 10.19 -13.94 11.54
CA TYR A 311 11.45 -14.07 10.81
C TYR A 311 12.08 -12.71 10.48
N ALA A 312 11.27 -11.72 10.09
CA ALA A 312 11.75 -10.37 9.80
C ALA A 312 12.39 -9.70 11.03
N ASP A 313 11.75 -9.79 12.19
CA ASP A 313 12.27 -9.25 13.46
C ASP A 313 13.55 -9.99 13.91
N LEU A 314 13.60 -11.32 13.75
CA LEU A 314 14.79 -12.11 14.06
C LEU A 314 15.96 -11.79 13.12
N MET A 315 15.70 -11.56 11.83
CA MET A 315 16.72 -11.12 10.88
C MET A 315 17.17 -9.69 11.11
N LEU A 316 16.28 -8.79 11.54
CA LEU A 316 16.63 -7.44 11.97
C LEU A 316 17.61 -7.49 13.15
N MET A 317 17.34 -8.35 14.14
CA MET A 317 18.23 -8.59 15.28
C MET A 317 19.64 -9.04 14.84
N VAL A 318 19.71 -10.02 13.93
CA VAL A 318 20.97 -10.48 13.32
C VAL A 318 21.70 -9.34 12.62
N ASN A 319 20.99 -8.57 11.79
CA ASN A 319 21.58 -7.50 10.98
C ASN A 319 22.07 -6.35 11.86
N ASN A 320 21.33 -5.98 12.91
CA ASN A 320 21.76 -4.97 13.87
C ASN A 320 23.06 -5.38 14.58
N CYS A 321 23.16 -6.65 14.99
CA CYS A 321 24.37 -7.16 15.62
C CYS A 321 25.57 -7.08 14.68
N LYS A 322 25.41 -7.47 13.41
CA LYS A 322 26.47 -7.39 12.39
C LYS A 322 26.85 -5.96 12.00
N LEU A 323 25.87 -5.05 12.01
CA LEU A 323 26.10 -3.64 11.69
C LEU A 323 26.89 -2.93 12.80
N TYR A 324 26.60 -3.26 14.06
CA TYR A 324 27.21 -2.59 15.20
C TYR A 324 28.59 -3.13 15.56
N ASN A 325 28.79 -4.45 15.48
CA ASN A 325 30.00 -5.10 15.98
C ASN A 325 31.03 -5.35 14.87
N GLU A 326 32.31 -5.42 15.25
CA GLU A 326 33.41 -5.76 14.33
C GLU A 326 33.26 -7.19 13.77
N GLU A 327 33.65 -7.40 12.51
CA GLU A 327 33.46 -8.67 11.79
C GLU A 327 34.08 -9.88 12.50
N ALA A 328 35.20 -9.69 13.20
CA ALA A 328 35.91 -10.75 13.91
C ALA A 328 35.36 -11.03 15.33
N SER A 329 34.38 -10.25 15.80
CA SER A 329 33.87 -10.35 17.17
C SER A 329 33.07 -11.63 17.42
N THR A 330 33.07 -12.08 18.67
CA THR A 330 32.24 -13.21 19.14
C THR A 330 30.74 -12.96 18.93
N TYR A 331 30.31 -11.69 18.99
CA TYR A 331 28.95 -11.25 18.70
C TYR A 331 28.56 -11.51 17.24
N VAL A 332 29.41 -11.14 16.28
CA VAL A 332 29.17 -11.40 14.85
C VAL A 332 29.18 -12.90 14.54
N GLN A 333 30.05 -13.67 15.17
CA GLN A 333 30.03 -15.14 15.06
C GLN A 333 28.70 -15.73 15.55
N CYS A 334 28.19 -15.26 16.69
CA CYS A 334 26.87 -15.65 17.19
C CYS A 334 25.75 -15.25 16.23
N ALA A 335 25.81 -14.06 15.62
CA ALA A 335 24.84 -13.60 14.63
C ALA A 335 24.84 -14.44 13.35
N GLN A 336 26.02 -14.88 12.89
CA GLN A 336 26.17 -15.73 11.71
C GLN A 336 25.58 -17.14 11.95
N ASN A 337 25.84 -17.71 13.13
CA ASN A 337 25.27 -18.98 13.54
C ASN A 337 23.75 -18.89 13.68
N LEU A 338 23.25 -17.80 14.28
CA LEU A 338 21.83 -17.52 14.39
C LEU A 338 21.17 -17.37 13.00
N GLU A 339 21.76 -16.61 12.08
CA GLU A 339 21.25 -16.48 10.72
C GLU A 339 21.11 -17.83 10.00
N THR A 340 22.13 -18.68 10.13
CA THR A 340 22.15 -20.02 9.52
C THR A 340 21.04 -20.89 10.11
N TYR A 341 20.90 -20.87 11.44
CA TYR A 341 19.84 -21.60 12.14
C TYR A 341 18.44 -21.11 11.74
N LEU A 342 18.25 -19.79 11.63
CA LEU A 342 16.98 -19.19 11.20
C LEU A 342 16.62 -19.59 9.76
N LYS A 343 17.58 -19.56 8.82
CA LYS A 343 17.35 -20.00 7.44
C LYS A 343 16.88 -21.46 7.37
N ALA A 344 17.44 -22.34 8.22
CA ALA A 344 17.00 -23.73 8.31
C ALA A 344 15.62 -23.86 8.96
N LEU A 345 15.35 -23.13 10.05
CA LEU A 345 14.10 -23.18 10.80
C LEU A 345 12.89 -22.66 10.01
N PHE A 346 13.12 -21.70 9.10
CA PHE A 346 12.10 -21.06 8.27
C PHE A 346 12.12 -21.48 6.80
N ALA A 347 12.92 -22.50 6.43
CA ALA A 347 12.91 -23.05 5.09
C ALA A 347 11.50 -23.54 4.70
N PRO A 348 11.07 -23.34 3.44
CA PRO A 348 9.82 -23.91 2.95
C PRO A 348 9.88 -25.43 3.07
N ARG A 349 8.88 -26.02 3.71
CA ARG A 349 8.70 -27.48 3.80
C ARG A 349 8.15 -28.05 2.51
#